data_AF-A0A328BUA1-F1
#
_entry.id   AF-A0A328BUA1-F1
#
_cell.length_a   1.000
_cell.length_b   1.000
_cell.length_c   1.000
_cell.angle_alpha   90.00
_cell.angle_beta   90.00
_cell.angle_gamma   90.00
#
_symmetry.space_group_name_H-M   'P 1'
#
loop_
_entity.id
_entity.type
_entity.pdbx_description
1 polymer ?
#
loop_
_entity_poly.entity_id
_entity_poly.type
_entity_poly.pdbx_seq_one_letter_code
_entity_poly.pdbx_strand_id
1 'polypeptide(L)'
;MAIFDNLAKAAKDFFVESDGPADAAAPPPQPRPLPGAAPAAGPAASAPAAGAPLPAFGPPTAPAATQPEQRHTDHINGLLAGNGKDFAAYCKMVRSMAASGLAGPVLYQTAFHAFAAVTGLSVPELLASADQFERTLQADRNKVLERHREKLGDIKIPNTRPSVIVQLLAQEQKLQADLAELTRQLEAKGQELQTTQQQLGEERQKAQTALASYELANASAAADLHAHFQAAQSFLLTLPVK
;
A
#
# COMPACT_ATOMS: atom_id res chain seq x y z
N MET A 1 -7.61 10.94 6.94
CA MET A 1 -7.60 10.00 5.79
C MET A 1 -6.42 10.22 4.82
N ALA A 2 -5.32 10.87 5.21
CA ALA A 2 -4.18 11.16 4.32
C ALA A 2 -3.18 9.99 4.12
N ILE A 3 -3.43 8.83 4.73
CA ILE A 3 -2.49 7.69 4.69
C ILE A 3 -2.70 6.84 3.44
N PHE A 4 -3.95 6.72 2.96
CA PHE A 4 -4.28 5.92 1.78
C PHE A 4 -3.85 6.57 0.45
N ASP A 5 -3.81 7.91 0.39
CA ASP A 5 -3.32 8.63 -0.80
C ASP A 5 -1.83 8.45 -1.04
N ASN A 6 -1.03 8.26 0.03
CA ASN A 6 0.39 8.01 -0.09
C ASN A 6 0.71 6.59 -0.60
N LEU A 7 -0.16 5.62 -0.31
CA LEU A 7 -0.01 4.25 -0.81
C LEU A 7 -0.33 4.15 -2.31
N ALA A 8 -1.36 4.87 -2.77
CA ALA A 8 -1.73 4.93 -4.18
C ALA A 8 -0.69 5.67 -5.03
N LYS A 9 -0.02 6.68 -4.46
CA LYS A 9 1.07 7.40 -5.12
C LYS A 9 2.35 6.56 -5.23
N ALA A 10 2.70 5.84 -4.16
CA ALA A 10 3.83 4.90 -4.17
C ALA A 10 3.63 3.72 -5.13
N ALA A 11 2.38 3.25 -5.29
CA ALA A 11 2.06 2.22 -6.28
C ALA A 11 2.18 2.72 -7.74
N LYS A 12 1.92 4.02 -7.98
CA LYS A 12 2.12 4.66 -9.30
C LYS A 12 3.61 4.83 -9.63
N ASP A 13 4.43 5.25 -8.67
CA ASP A 13 5.87 5.42 -8.84
C ASP A 13 6.63 4.08 -8.96
N PHE A 14 5.99 2.96 -8.63
CA PHE A 14 6.54 1.61 -8.85
C PHE A 14 6.40 1.11 -10.29
N PHE A 15 5.51 1.72 -11.10
CA PHE A 15 5.22 1.28 -12.47
C PHE A 15 5.63 2.29 -13.56
N VAL A 16 6.15 3.45 -13.18
CA VAL A 16 6.66 4.45 -14.14
C VAL A 16 8.14 4.65 -13.90
N GLU A 17 8.93 4.11 -14.82
CA GLU A 17 10.35 4.44 -14.98
C GLU A 17 10.43 5.90 -15.45
N SER A 18 10.74 6.82 -14.53
CA SER A 18 11.05 8.21 -14.87
C SER A 18 12.48 8.27 -15.39
N ASP A 19 12.65 8.12 -16.70
CA ASP A 19 13.80 8.70 -17.38
C ASP A 19 13.62 10.23 -17.37
N GLY A 20 14.43 10.93 -16.58
CA GLY A 20 14.62 12.37 -16.74
C GLY A 20 15.58 12.65 -17.92
N PRO A 21 15.74 13.90 -18.40
CA PRO A 21 15.56 15.13 -17.62
C PRO A 21 14.86 16.28 -18.37
N ALA A 22 14.31 17.25 -17.61
CA ALA A 22 14.53 18.70 -17.80
C ALA A 22 13.54 19.53 -16.97
N ASP A 23 14.05 20.64 -16.47
CA ASP A 23 13.39 21.74 -15.76
C ASP A 23 12.00 22.13 -16.29
N ALA A 24 11.09 22.46 -15.36
CA ALA A 24 10.71 23.87 -15.09
C ALA A 24 9.35 24.00 -14.38
N ALA A 25 9.37 24.79 -13.29
CA ALA A 25 8.35 25.75 -12.85
C ALA A 25 6.93 25.28 -12.38
N ALA A 26 6.65 25.56 -11.10
CA ALA A 26 5.32 25.90 -10.56
C ALA A 26 4.80 27.24 -11.15
N PRO A 27 3.56 27.78 -10.89
CA PRO A 27 2.36 27.36 -10.10
C PRO A 27 1.04 27.56 -10.96
N PRO A 28 -0.20 27.94 -10.51
CA PRO A 28 -0.94 27.92 -9.22
C PRO A 28 -2.37 27.24 -9.28
N PRO A 29 -3.18 27.22 -8.19
CA PRO A 29 -4.42 26.42 -8.08
C PRO A 29 -5.71 27.23 -8.38
N GLN A 30 -6.77 26.55 -8.84
CA GLN A 30 -8.11 27.16 -9.05
C GLN A 30 -9.28 26.17 -8.83
N PRO A 31 -10.51 26.67 -8.56
CA PRO A 31 -11.29 26.29 -7.38
C PRO A 31 -12.50 25.37 -7.61
N ARG A 32 -12.99 24.85 -6.48
CA ARG A 32 -14.25 24.12 -6.22
C ARG A 32 -15.51 24.86 -6.72
N PRO A 33 -16.55 24.12 -7.14
CA PRO A 33 -17.88 24.36 -6.56
C PRO A 33 -18.62 23.09 -6.09
N LEU A 34 -19.40 23.26 -5.04
CA LEU A 34 -20.41 22.35 -4.45
C LEU A 34 -21.83 22.81 -4.92
N PRO A 35 -22.96 22.19 -4.50
CA PRO A 35 -23.65 21.13 -5.23
C PRO A 35 -25.12 21.48 -5.58
N GLY A 36 -25.71 20.74 -6.51
CA GLY A 36 -27.17 20.58 -6.58
C GLY A 36 -27.89 21.29 -7.72
N ALA A 37 -28.46 20.49 -8.62
CA ALA A 37 -29.80 20.65 -9.18
C ALA A 37 -30.03 19.52 -10.21
N ALA A 38 -30.76 18.47 -9.81
CA ALA A 38 -31.72 17.83 -10.71
C ALA A 38 -32.97 18.76 -10.77
N PRO A 39 -33.93 18.66 -11.73
CA PRO A 39 -34.35 17.45 -12.45
C PRO A 39 -34.83 17.65 -13.91
N ALA A 40 -35.36 16.56 -14.48
CA ALA A 40 -36.61 16.49 -15.26
C ALA A 40 -36.49 15.94 -16.70
N ALA A 41 -37.57 15.26 -17.09
CA ALA A 41 -37.65 14.20 -18.08
C ALA A 41 -38.22 14.62 -19.44
N GLY A 42 -37.83 13.85 -20.47
CA GLY A 42 -38.66 13.38 -21.60
C GLY A 42 -38.78 14.31 -22.83
N PRO A 43 -39.38 13.84 -23.95
CA PRO A 43 -39.63 12.45 -24.38
C PRO A 43 -39.32 12.17 -25.88
N ALA A 44 -39.38 10.87 -26.24
CA ALA A 44 -39.78 10.26 -27.52
C ALA A 44 -39.08 10.62 -28.86
N ALA A 45 -38.57 9.60 -29.57
CA ALA A 45 -39.20 9.00 -30.77
C ALA A 45 -38.20 8.24 -31.68
N SER A 46 -38.48 6.95 -31.88
CA SER A 46 -38.37 6.13 -33.10
C SER A 46 -37.44 6.54 -34.26
N ALA A 47 -36.51 5.66 -34.66
CA ALA A 47 -36.59 4.81 -35.87
C ALA A 47 -35.23 4.18 -36.24
N PRO A 48 -35.20 3.03 -36.95
CA PRO A 48 -34.00 2.23 -37.22
C PRO A 48 -33.33 2.62 -38.55
N ALA A 49 -32.00 2.51 -38.62
CA ALA A 49 -31.30 2.47 -39.90
C ALA A 49 -29.99 1.68 -39.78
N ALA A 50 -29.91 0.62 -40.58
CA ALA A 50 -28.67 -0.08 -40.89
C ALA A 50 -27.72 0.84 -41.66
N GLY A 51 -26.42 0.79 -41.37
CA GLY A 51 -25.41 1.46 -42.19
C GLY A 51 -24.03 1.55 -41.54
N ALA A 52 -23.16 0.61 -41.93
CA ALA A 52 -21.68 0.66 -41.98
C ALA A 52 -20.86 0.89 -40.67
N PRO A 53 -19.73 0.17 -40.49
CA PRO A 53 -18.86 0.33 -39.35
C PRO A 53 -18.00 1.60 -39.51
N LEU A 54 -18.15 2.55 -38.59
CA LEU A 54 -17.19 3.64 -38.42
C LEU A 54 -15.99 3.13 -37.59
N PRO A 55 -14.77 3.65 -37.84
CA PRO A 55 -13.58 3.23 -37.12
C PRO A 55 -13.71 3.67 -35.65
N ALA A 56 -13.66 2.70 -34.75
CA ALA A 56 -13.66 2.96 -33.32
C ALA A 56 -12.40 3.76 -32.95
N PHE A 57 -12.60 5.01 -32.55
CA PHE A 57 -11.68 5.73 -31.68
C PHE A 57 -11.75 5.09 -30.29
N GLY A 58 -11.10 3.93 -30.16
CA GLY A 58 -10.74 3.38 -28.87
C GLY A 58 -9.56 4.17 -28.30
N PRO A 59 -9.47 4.36 -26.97
CA PRO A 59 -8.23 4.84 -26.35
C PRO A 59 -7.07 3.91 -26.77
N PRO A 60 -5.83 4.43 -26.90
CA PRO A 60 -4.70 3.63 -27.32
C PRO A 60 -4.61 2.41 -26.41
N THR A 61 -4.70 1.22 -27.01
CA THR A 61 -4.38 -0.04 -26.36
C THR A 61 -2.97 0.08 -25.82
N ALA A 62 -2.85 0.30 -24.51
CA ALA A 62 -1.61 0.10 -23.79
C ALA A 62 -1.06 -1.27 -24.19
N PRO A 63 0.26 -1.40 -24.43
CA PRO A 63 0.84 -2.70 -24.75
C PRO A 63 0.43 -3.65 -23.63
N ALA A 64 -0.30 -4.71 -23.99
CA ALA A 64 -0.75 -5.71 -23.06
C ALA A 64 0.45 -6.12 -22.22
N ALA A 65 0.40 -5.85 -20.91
CA ALA A 65 1.44 -6.27 -19.99
C ALA A 65 1.53 -7.78 -20.11
N THR A 66 2.52 -8.26 -20.86
CA THR A 66 2.80 -9.68 -20.96
C THR A 66 3.04 -10.18 -19.55
N GLN A 67 2.28 -11.22 -19.18
CA GLN A 67 2.43 -11.88 -17.89
C GLN A 67 3.92 -12.16 -17.63
N PRO A 68 4.41 -12.06 -16.39
CA PRO A 68 5.83 -12.26 -16.08
C PRO A 68 6.35 -13.61 -16.61
N GLU A 69 5.50 -14.63 -16.64
CA GLU A 69 5.76 -15.94 -17.23
C GLU A 69 6.09 -15.86 -18.72
N GLN A 70 5.38 -15.01 -19.46
CA GLN A 70 5.63 -14.78 -20.89
C GLN A 70 6.99 -14.11 -21.10
N ARG A 71 7.33 -13.10 -20.27
CA ARG A 71 8.64 -12.44 -20.33
C ARG A 71 9.79 -13.39 -20.02
N HIS A 72 9.60 -14.31 -19.07
CA HIS A 72 10.60 -15.34 -18.76
C HIS A 72 10.78 -16.30 -19.93
N THR A 73 9.67 -16.71 -20.55
CA THR A 73 9.69 -17.58 -21.73
C THR A 73 10.41 -16.90 -22.90
N ASP A 74 10.15 -15.61 -23.12
CA ASP A 74 10.79 -14.81 -24.16
C ASP A 74 12.29 -14.62 -23.89
N HIS A 75 12.69 -14.36 -22.63
CA HIS A 75 14.11 -14.26 -22.22
C HIS A 75 14.87 -15.57 -22.45
N ILE A 76 14.30 -16.70 -22.02
CA ILE A 76 14.89 -18.04 -22.25
C ILE A 76 14.98 -18.35 -23.74
N ASN A 77 13.94 -18.01 -24.52
CA ASN A 77 13.97 -18.16 -25.97
C ASN A 77 15.04 -17.26 -26.62
N GLY A 78 15.29 -16.07 -26.06
CA GLY A 78 16.38 -15.18 -26.46
C GLY A 78 17.77 -15.78 -26.17
N LEU A 79 17.97 -16.37 -24.98
CA LEU A 79 19.21 -17.07 -24.63
C LEU A 79 19.47 -18.29 -25.53
N LEU A 80 18.41 -18.95 -25.99
CA LEU A 80 18.46 -20.11 -26.88
C LEU A 80 18.38 -19.74 -28.38
N ALA A 81 18.36 -18.45 -28.72
CA ALA A 81 18.16 -18.01 -30.10
C ALA A 81 19.33 -18.43 -31.02
N GLY A 82 20.55 -18.51 -30.48
CA GLY A 82 21.75 -19.01 -31.16
C GLY A 82 22.06 -18.33 -32.51
N ASN A 83 23.00 -18.91 -33.24
CA ASN A 83 23.45 -18.48 -34.56
C ASN A 83 22.68 -19.17 -35.72
N GLY A 84 21.61 -19.90 -35.40
CA GLY A 84 20.81 -20.66 -36.38
C GLY A 84 21.46 -21.95 -36.89
N LYS A 85 22.72 -22.21 -36.52
CA LYS A 85 23.46 -23.45 -36.81
C LYS A 85 23.77 -24.25 -35.53
N ASP A 86 22.94 -24.12 -34.50
CA ASP A 86 23.24 -24.74 -33.21
C ASP A 86 22.17 -25.77 -32.81
N PHE A 87 22.39 -26.42 -31.67
CA PHE A 87 21.47 -27.41 -31.12
C PHE A 87 20.01 -26.94 -31.01
N ALA A 88 19.78 -25.66 -30.71
CA ALA A 88 18.44 -25.08 -30.66
C ALA A 88 17.73 -25.10 -32.03
N ALA A 89 18.46 -24.86 -33.13
CA ALA A 89 17.93 -24.94 -34.48
C ALA A 89 17.66 -26.41 -34.90
N TYR A 90 18.56 -27.33 -34.53
CA TYR A 90 18.32 -28.76 -34.66
C TYR A 90 17.04 -29.20 -33.93
N CYS A 91 16.83 -28.74 -32.69
CA CYS A 91 15.62 -29.03 -31.93
C CYS A 91 14.35 -28.50 -32.60
N LYS A 92 14.37 -27.31 -33.20
CA LYS A 92 13.24 -26.78 -33.98
C LYS A 92 12.92 -27.69 -35.16
N MET A 93 13.94 -28.20 -35.85
CA MET A 93 13.75 -29.11 -36.99
C MET A 93 13.24 -30.48 -36.55
N VAL A 94 13.76 -31.03 -35.46
CA VAL A 94 13.24 -32.27 -34.85
C VAL A 94 11.76 -32.10 -34.46
N ARG A 95 11.39 -30.98 -33.82
CA ARG A 95 9.97 -30.70 -33.49
C ARG A 95 9.09 -30.59 -34.73
N SER A 96 9.60 -29.97 -35.80
CA SER A 96 8.87 -29.86 -37.07
C SER A 96 8.66 -31.23 -37.72
N MET A 97 9.69 -32.09 -37.76
CA MET A 97 9.58 -33.45 -38.30
C MET A 97 8.70 -34.34 -37.42
N ALA A 98 8.74 -34.15 -36.11
CA ALA A 98 7.85 -34.85 -35.18
C ALA A 98 6.37 -34.47 -35.40
N ALA A 99 6.09 -33.19 -35.63
CA ALA A 99 4.75 -32.73 -35.98
C ALA A 99 4.26 -33.31 -37.32
N SER A 100 5.18 -33.65 -38.23
CA SER A 100 4.89 -34.36 -39.49
C SER A 100 4.70 -35.88 -39.33
N GLY A 101 4.73 -36.41 -38.10
CA GLY A 101 4.45 -37.81 -37.80
C GLY A 101 5.68 -38.73 -37.74
N LEU A 102 6.90 -38.20 -37.85
CA LEU A 102 8.12 -38.97 -37.59
C LEU A 102 8.34 -39.14 -36.09
N ALA A 103 8.68 -40.34 -35.64
CA ALA A 103 8.93 -40.63 -34.23
C ALA A 103 10.10 -41.61 -34.05
N GLY A 104 10.58 -41.72 -32.80
CA GLY A 104 11.62 -42.68 -32.43
C GLY A 104 13.00 -42.37 -33.02
N PRO A 105 13.90 -43.35 -33.12
CA PRO A 105 15.28 -43.13 -33.55
C PRO A 105 15.41 -42.56 -34.97
N VAL A 106 14.48 -42.93 -35.85
CA VAL A 106 14.46 -42.47 -37.24
C VAL A 106 14.26 -40.96 -37.31
N LEU A 107 13.41 -40.37 -36.45
CA LEU A 107 13.21 -38.92 -36.36
C LEU A 107 14.55 -38.19 -36.15
N TYR A 108 15.31 -38.61 -35.15
CA TYR A 108 16.55 -37.92 -34.78
C TYR A 108 17.66 -38.12 -35.82
N GLN A 109 17.74 -39.31 -36.43
CA GLN A 109 18.69 -39.60 -37.52
C GLN A 109 18.36 -38.80 -38.79
N THR A 110 17.11 -38.82 -39.25
CA THR A 110 16.66 -38.08 -40.42
C THR A 110 16.82 -36.57 -40.19
N ALA A 111 16.47 -36.08 -39.01
CA ALA A 111 16.70 -34.68 -38.66
C ALA A 111 18.19 -34.35 -38.63
N PHE A 112 19.05 -35.22 -38.09
CA PHE A 112 20.47 -34.93 -38.06
C PHE A 112 21.07 -34.86 -39.47
N HIS A 113 20.76 -35.82 -40.34
CA HIS A 113 21.25 -35.82 -41.72
C HIS A 113 20.78 -34.61 -42.52
N ALA A 114 19.51 -34.22 -42.39
CA ALA A 114 19.00 -33.01 -43.04
C ALA A 114 19.65 -31.73 -42.47
N PHE A 115 19.90 -31.68 -41.17
CA PHE A 115 20.53 -30.53 -40.52
C PHE A 115 22.00 -30.40 -40.90
N ALA A 116 22.74 -31.52 -40.88
CA ALA A 116 24.14 -31.59 -41.30
C ALA A 116 24.30 -31.26 -42.78
N ALA A 117 23.37 -31.65 -43.64
CA ALA A 117 23.40 -31.29 -45.07
C ALA A 117 23.25 -29.78 -45.31
N VAL A 118 22.49 -29.07 -44.47
CA VAL A 118 22.26 -27.62 -44.59
C VAL A 118 23.36 -26.80 -43.91
N THR A 119 23.88 -27.27 -42.77
CA THR A 119 24.78 -26.49 -41.92
C THR A 119 26.25 -26.89 -42.02
N GLY A 120 26.53 -28.12 -42.47
CA GLY A 120 27.88 -28.70 -42.53
C GLY A 120 28.43 -29.18 -41.18
N LEU A 121 27.63 -29.16 -40.12
CA LEU A 121 28.09 -29.49 -38.76
C LEU A 121 28.20 -30.99 -38.50
N SER A 122 29.23 -31.35 -37.75
CA SER A 122 29.43 -32.71 -37.24
C SER A 122 28.64 -32.96 -35.94
N VAL A 123 28.42 -34.23 -35.60
CA VAL A 123 27.76 -34.62 -34.34
C VAL A 123 28.46 -34.04 -33.11
N PRO A 124 29.81 -34.10 -32.99
CA PRO A 124 30.51 -33.55 -31.82
C PRO A 124 30.32 -32.03 -31.68
N GLU A 125 30.32 -31.28 -32.78
CA GLU A 125 30.11 -29.82 -32.75
C GLU A 125 28.67 -29.46 -32.35
N LEU A 126 27.69 -30.23 -32.84
CA LEU A 126 26.29 -30.07 -32.46
C LEU A 126 26.08 -30.32 -30.96
N LEU A 127 26.68 -31.38 -30.43
CA LEU A 127 26.60 -31.70 -29.00
C LEU A 127 27.36 -30.68 -28.13
N ALA A 128 28.52 -30.19 -28.58
CA ALA A 128 29.25 -29.13 -27.89
C ALA A 128 28.40 -27.84 -27.77
N SER A 129 27.61 -27.51 -28.80
CA SER A 129 26.67 -26.38 -28.73
C SER A 129 25.54 -26.61 -27.72
N ALA A 130 25.09 -27.86 -27.54
CA ALA A 130 24.10 -28.22 -26.53
C ALA A 130 24.65 -28.01 -25.11
N ASP A 131 25.87 -28.48 -24.85
CA ASP A 131 26.57 -28.27 -23.56
C ASP A 131 26.75 -26.78 -23.25
N GLN A 132 27.04 -25.97 -24.28
CA GLN A 132 27.17 -24.52 -24.13
C GLN A 132 25.84 -23.86 -23.73
N PHE A 133 24.72 -24.26 -24.33
CA PHE A 133 23.40 -23.76 -23.93
C PHE A 133 23.03 -24.20 -22.52
N GLU A 134 23.34 -25.44 -22.13
CA GLU A 134 23.07 -25.92 -20.78
C GLU A 134 23.84 -25.09 -19.74
N ARG A 135 25.13 -24.86 -19.95
CA ARG A 135 25.95 -24.00 -19.08
C ARG A 135 25.41 -22.58 -19.02
N THR A 136 24.94 -22.04 -20.15
CA THR A 136 24.37 -20.69 -20.23
C THR A 136 23.07 -20.59 -19.44
N LEU A 137 22.17 -21.57 -19.59
CA LEU A 137 20.92 -21.63 -18.82
C LEU A 137 21.16 -21.81 -17.32
N GLN A 138 22.11 -22.67 -16.94
CA GLN A 138 22.49 -22.84 -15.54
C GLN A 138 23.08 -21.55 -14.95
N ALA A 139 23.94 -20.86 -15.69
CA ALA A 139 24.52 -19.59 -15.27
C ALA A 139 23.44 -18.49 -15.13
N ASP A 140 22.50 -18.39 -16.07
CA ASP A 140 21.38 -17.45 -16.00
C ASP A 140 20.47 -17.75 -14.82
N ARG A 141 20.09 -19.03 -14.61
CA ARG A 141 19.33 -19.46 -13.44
C ARG A 141 20.01 -19.05 -12.14
N ASN A 142 21.31 -19.24 -12.01
CA ASN A 142 22.07 -18.87 -10.82
C ASN A 142 22.03 -17.35 -10.59
N LYS A 143 22.20 -16.54 -11.65
CA LYS A 143 22.10 -15.07 -11.56
C LYS A 143 20.70 -14.60 -11.15
N VAL A 144 19.65 -15.22 -11.68
CA VAL A 144 18.26 -14.90 -11.31
C VAL A 144 18.01 -15.23 -9.84
N LEU A 145 18.49 -16.38 -9.37
CA LEU A 145 18.37 -16.77 -7.96
C LEU A 145 19.14 -15.84 -7.02
N GLU A 146 20.33 -15.40 -7.42
CA GLU A 146 21.13 -14.42 -6.67
C GLU A 146 20.39 -13.09 -6.55
N ARG A 147 19.94 -12.52 -7.67
CA ARG A 147 19.11 -11.29 -7.67
C ARG A 147 17.82 -11.44 -6.89
N HIS A 148 17.21 -12.62 -6.89
CA HIS A 148 16.01 -12.88 -6.10
C HIS A 148 16.32 -12.84 -4.60
N ARG A 149 17.42 -13.46 -4.17
CA ARG A 149 17.88 -13.41 -2.77
C ARG A 149 18.28 -11.99 -2.34
N GLU A 150 18.93 -11.23 -3.22
CA GLU A 150 19.20 -9.79 -3.00
C GLU A 150 17.91 -8.99 -2.81
N LYS A 151 16.89 -9.23 -3.65
CA LYS A 151 15.58 -8.56 -3.53
C LYS A 151 14.84 -8.94 -2.26
N LEU A 152 14.97 -10.18 -1.78
CA LEU A 152 14.43 -10.57 -0.48
C LEU A 152 15.23 -10.01 0.70
N GLY A 153 16.46 -9.54 0.46
CA GLY A 153 17.35 -9.02 1.50
C GLY A 153 18.15 -10.12 2.22
N ASP A 154 18.12 -11.36 1.73
CA ASP A 154 18.89 -12.48 2.28
C ASP A 154 20.40 -12.28 2.05
N ILE A 155 20.77 -11.59 0.98
CA ILE A 155 22.16 -11.20 0.68
C ILE A 155 22.28 -9.70 0.89
N LYS A 156 22.98 -9.30 1.95
CA LYS A 156 23.32 -7.89 2.20
C LYS A 156 24.54 -7.51 1.38
N ILE A 157 24.31 -6.86 0.24
CA ILE A 157 25.38 -6.18 -0.49
C ILE A 157 25.67 -4.86 0.24
N PRO A 158 26.89 -4.62 0.74
CA PRO A 158 27.25 -3.34 1.31
C PRO A 158 27.11 -2.25 0.23
N ASN A 159 26.53 -1.10 0.61
CA ASN A 159 26.35 0.10 -0.24
C ASN A 159 25.24 0.09 -1.31
N THR A 160 24.34 -0.89 -1.35
CA THR A 160 23.15 -0.81 -2.23
C THR A 160 21.89 -0.39 -1.47
N ARG A 161 21.01 0.32 -2.17
CA ARG A 161 19.71 0.75 -1.63
C ARG A 161 18.93 -0.50 -1.20
N PRO A 162 18.40 -0.55 0.03
CA PRO A 162 17.62 -1.69 0.50
C PRO A 162 16.47 -2.00 -0.45
N SER A 163 16.17 -3.27 -0.68
CA SER A 163 15.04 -3.65 -1.53
C SER A 163 13.72 -3.12 -0.95
N VAL A 164 12.70 -2.97 -1.81
CA VAL A 164 11.39 -2.48 -1.36
C VAL A 164 10.78 -3.38 -0.29
N ILE A 165 11.01 -4.69 -0.36
CA ILE A 165 10.56 -5.64 0.66
C ILE A 165 11.21 -5.34 2.01
N VAL A 166 12.53 -5.12 2.03
CA VAL A 166 13.26 -4.77 3.26
C VAL A 166 12.81 -3.40 3.79
N GLN A 167 12.57 -2.43 2.91
CA GLN A 167 12.04 -1.11 3.31
C GLN A 167 10.64 -1.24 3.93
N LEU A 168 9.76 -2.05 3.32
CA LEU A 168 8.42 -2.30 3.84
C LEU A 168 8.45 -3.00 5.20
N LEU A 169 9.34 -3.99 5.37
CA LEU A 169 9.50 -4.68 6.66
C LEU A 169 10.04 -3.74 7.75
N ALA A 170 10.99 -2.86 7.41
CA ALA A 170 11.45 -1.82 8.33
C ALA A 170 10.33 -0.82 8.67
N GLN A 171 9.51 -0.45 7.69
CA GLN A 171 8.35 0.41 7.91
C GLN A 171 7.31 -0.26 8.80
N GLU A 172 7.05 -1.55 8.61
CA GLU A 172 6.15 -2.35 9.45
C GLU A 172 6.62 -2.36 10.91
N GLN A 173 7.91 -2.63 11.15
CA GLN A 173 8.47 -2.59 12.50
C GLN A 173 8.35 -1.22 13.15
N LYS A 174 8.59 -0.15 12.37
CA LYS A 174 8.41 1.22 12.86
C LYS A 174 6.95 1.48 13.25
N LEU A 175 6.01 1.09 12.40
CA LEU A 175 4.58 1.25 12.69
C LEU A 175 4.15 0.45 13.93
N GLN A 176 4.69 -0.76 14.13
CA GLN A 176 4.45 -1.55 15.34
C GLN A 176 4.98 -0.85 16.60
N ALA A 177 6.17 -0.23 16.53
CA ALA A 177 6.73 0.54 17.64
C ALA A 177 5.89 1.78 17.95
N ASP A 178 5.49 2.52 16.91
CA ASP A 178 4.63 3.71 17.05
C ASP A 178 3.27 3.35 17.68
N LEU A 179 2.68 2.20 17.30
CA LEU A 179 1.44 1.70 17.90
C LEU A 179 1.61 1.35 19.38
N ALA A 180 2.72 0.71 19.75
CA ALA A 180 3.00 0.40 21.15
C ALA A 180 3.18 1.68 21.99
N GLU A 181 3.83 2.71 21.44
CA GLU A 181 3.98 4.00 22.09
C GLU A 181 2.64 4.72 22.25
N LEU A 182 1.83 4.82 21.19
CA LEU A 182 0.49 5.41 21.25
C LEU A 182 -0.39 4.71 22.28
N THR A 183 -0.29 3.38 22.39
CA THR A 183 -1.04 2.61 23.38
C THR A 183 -0.64 2.99 24.80
N ARG A 184 0.66 3.12 25.09
CA ARG A 184 1.15 3.61 26.39
C ARG A 184 0.71 5.03 26.70
N GLN A 185 0.72 5.92 25.71
CA GLN A 185 0.25 7.29 25.89
C GLN A 185 -1.25 7.33 26.22
N LEU A 186 -2.05 6.46 25.59
CA LEU A 186 -3.48 6.33 25.86
C LEU A 186 -3.71 5.83 27.29
N GLU A 187 -2.99 4.80 27.74
CA GLU A 187 -3.05 4.30 29.11
C GLU A 187 -2.69 5.37 30.14
N ALA A 188 -1.59 6.11 29.91
CA ALA A 188 -1.16 7.19 30.79
C ALA A 188 -2.22 8.32 30.88
N LYS A 189 -2.80 8.72 29.74
CA LYS A 189 -3.88 9.71 29.69
C LYS A 189 -5.17 9.21 30.34
N GLY A 190 -5.46 7.91 30.22
CA GLY A 190 -6.57 7.26 30.92
C GLY A 190 -6.43 7.37 32.44
N GLN A 191 -5.24 7.11 32.98
CA GLN A 191 -4.93 7.25 34.41
C GLN A 191 -5.04 8.71 34.89
N GLU A 192 -4.52 9.66 34.11
CA GLU A 192 -4.61 11.10 34.41
C GLU A 192 -6.06 11.57 34.47
N LEU A 193 -6.89 11.13 33.52
CA LEU A 193 -8.32 11.43 33.48
C LEU A 193 -9.05 10.86 34.68
N GLN A 194 -8.76 9.61 35.07
CA GLN A 194 -9.37 8.99 36.26
C GLN A 194 -8.99 9.74 37.54
N THR A 195 -7.72 10.12 37.68
CA THR A 195 -7.23 10.92 38.83
C THR A 195 -7.93 12.28 38.88
N THR A 196 -8.06 12.94 37.74
CA THR A 196 -8.74 14.24 37.64
C THR A 196 -10.22 14.13 38.01
N GLN A 197 -10.89 13.05 37.59
CA GLN A 197 -12.29 12.81 37.96
C GLN A 197 -12.47 12.60 39.47
N GLN A 198 -11.55 11.88 40.12
CA GLN A 198 -11.56 11.69 41.58
C GLN A 198 -11.39 13.03 42.30
N GLN A 199 -10.38 13.83 41.92
CA GLN A 199 -10.15 15.16 42.50
C GLN A 199 -11.35 16.09 42.30
N LEU A 200 -11.99 16.05 41.12
CA LEU A 200 -13.19 16.85 40.86
C LEU A 200 -14.38 16.41 41.73
N GLY A 201 -14.50 15.12 42.02
CA GLY A 201 -15.48 14.60 42.99
C GLY A 201 -15.22 15.11 44.41
N GLU A 202 -13.97 15.04 44.85
CA GLU A 202 -13.54 15.50 46.18
C GLU A 202 -13.77 17.01 46.36
N GLU A 203 -13.37 17.83 45.39
CA GLU A 203 -13.56 19.29 45.45
C GLU A 203 -15.05 19.67 45.43
N ARG A 204 -15.88 18.94 44.68
CA ARG A 204 -17.35 19.13 44.72
C ARG A 204 -17.92 18.81 46.10
N GLN A 205 -17.53 17.70 46.70
CA GLN A 205 -17.99 17.31 48.03
C GLN A 205 -17.53 18.32 49.10
N LYS A 206 -16.29 18.78 49.00
CA LYS A 206 -15.72 19.80 49.88
C LYS A 206 -16.47 21.12 49.76
N ALA A 207 -16.78 21.57 48.55
CA ALA A 207 -17.57 22.77 48.31
C ALA A 207 -19.00 22.65 48.88
N GLN A 208 -19.65 21.49 48.71
CA GLN A 208 -20.98 21.24 49.29
C GLN A 208 -20.95 21.26 50.83
N THR A 209 -19.92 20.66 51.43
CA THR A 209 -19.75 20.66 52.89
C THR A 209 -19.50 22.05 53.43
N ALA A 210 -18.66 22.84 52.75
CA ALA A 210 -18.40 24.23 53.10
C ALA A 210 -19.68 25.08 53.03
N LEU A 211 -20.50 24.91 51.99
CA LEU A 211 -21.79 25.59 51.86
C LEU A 211 -22.73 25.24 53.01
N ALA A 212 -22.90 23.94 53.31
CA ALA A 212 -23.75 23.51 54.43
C ALA A 212 -23.26 24.05 55.79
N SER A 213 -21.93 24.11 55.99
CA SER A 213 -21.35 24.67 57.21
C SER A 213 -21.62 26.18 57.36
N TYR A 214 -21.56 26.91 56.25
CA TYR A 214 -21.88 28.34 56.22
C TYR A 214 -23.37 28.57 56.49
N GLU A 215 -24.26 27.80 55.87
CA GLU A 215 -25.70 27.92 56.10
C GLU A 215 -26.07 27.66 57.56
N LEU A 216 -25.46 26.65 58.18
CA LEU A 216 -25.65 26.36 59.59
C LEU A 216 -25.17 27.53 60.49
N ALA A 217 -23.98 28.06 60.22
CA ALA A 217 -23.43 29.19 60.97
C ALA A 217 -24.27 30.47 60.80
N ASN A 218 -24.81 30.70 59.60
CA ASN A 218 -25.70 31.82 59.33
C ASN A 218 -27.04 31.66 60.06
N ALA A 219 -27.63 30.46 60.04
CA ALA A 219 -28.86 30.16 60.76
C ALA A 219 -28.69 30.33 62.28
N SER A 220 -27.57 29.87 62.86
CA SER A 220 -27.28 30.06 64.27
C SER A 220 -27.11 31.54 64.63
N ALA A 221 -26.33 32.29 63.83
CA ALA A 221 -26.14 33.72 64.06
C ALA A 221 -27.46 34.52 63.96
N ALA A 222 -28.34 34.16 63.03
CA ALA A 222 -29.67 34.76 62.89
C ALA A 222 -30.56 34.45 64.10
N ALA A 223 -30.52 33.21 64.61
CA ALA A 223 -31.26 32.80 65.80
C ALA A 223 -30.77 33.55 67.05
N ASP A 224 -29.45 33.68 67.23
CA ASP A 224 -28.84 34.42 68.33
C ASP A 224 -29.23 35.91 68.27
N LEU A 225 -29.17 36.53 67.09
CA LEU A 225 -29.61 37.91 66.89
C LEU A 225 -31.08 38.09 67.26
N HIS A 226 -31.96 37.17 66.86
CA HIS A 226 -33.37 37.23 67.17
C HIS A 226 -33.63 37.05 68.68
N ALA A 227 -32.91 36.12 69.33
CA ALA A 227 -32.99 35.92 70.77
C ALA A 227 -32.53 37.17 71.54
N HIS A 228 -31.41 37.78 71.14
CA HIS A 228 -30.92 39.03 71.72
C HIS A 228 -31.87 40.20 71.48
N PHE A 229 -32.47 40.29 70.29
CA PHE A 229 -33.47 41.30 69.98
C PHE A 229 -34.70 41.18 70.87
N GLN A 230 -35.25 39.97 71.04
CA GLN A 230 -36.39 39.73 71.94
C GLN A 230 -36.03 40.04 73.40
N ALA A 231 -34.85 39.61 73.86
CA ALA A 231 -34.37 39.93 75.20
C ALA A 231 -34.28 41.45 75.39
N ALA A 232 -33.61 42.17 74.48
CA ALA A 232 -33.48 43.62 74.53
C ALA A 232 -34.85 44.31 74.51
N GLN A 233 -35.77 43.88 73.66
CA GLN A 233 -37.13 44.41 73.60
C GLN A 233 -37.86 44.23 74.93
N SER A 234 -37.79 43.04 75.53
CA SER A 234 -38.43 42.74 76.80
C SER A 234 -37.88 43.60 77.94
N PHE A 235 -36.55 43.74 78.06
CA PHE A 235 -35.92 44.50 79.13
C PHE A 235 -36.07 46.01 78.96
N LEU A 236 -35.88 46.53 77.75
CA LEU A 236 -35.87 47.96 77.49
C LEU A 236 -37.27 48.59 77.51
N LEU A 237 -38.31 47.89 77.08
CA LEU A 237 -39.69 48.41 77.11
C LEU A 237 -40.34 48.36 78.50
N THR A 238 -39.80 47.56 79.42
CA THR A 238 -40.25 47.53 80.83
C THR A 238 -39.51 48.50 81.75
N LEU A 239 -38.56 49.28 81.23
CA LEU A 239 -37.87 50.30 82.03
C LEU A 239 -38.83 51.46 82.35
N PRO A 240 -39.09 51.77 83.64
CA PRO A 240 -39.94 52.89 84.00
C PRO A 240 -39.26 54.21 83.61
N VAL A 241 -39.96 55.03 82.82
CA VAL A 241 -39.56 56.41 82.55
C VAL A 241 -39.67 57.17 83.88
N LYS A 242 -38.53 57.64 84.38
CA LYS A 242 -38.46 58.55 85.53
C LYS A 242 -38.82 59.97 85.13
#